data_AF-A0A3D1QTQ1-F1
#
_entry.id   AF-A0A3D1QTQ1-F1
#
_cell.length_a   1.000
_cell.length_b   1.000
_cell.length_c   1.000
_cell.angle_alpha   90.00
_cell.angle_beta   90.00
_cell.angle_gamma   90.00
#
_symmetry.space_group_name_H-M   'P 1'
#
loop_
_entity.id
_entity.type
_entity.pdbx_description
1 polymer ?
#
loop_
_entity_poly.entity_id
_entity_poly.type
_entity_poly.pdbx_seq_one_letter_code
_entity_poly.pdbx_strand_id
1 'polypeptide(L)'
;MKLSLQRIAISGVRSIGWAEDNSPGLLLDGLAGVNIISAPNGVGKTSVIEALTLALTGEPRRRGKSLPVEAVSHSPRLGTERARVSLGFSDGKELSWKEPDGATADTGLTSLRSRAAELLSAESRDP
;
A
#
# COMPACT_ATOMS: atom_id res chain seq x y z
N MET A 1 -11.12 -20.61 5.53
CA MET A 1 -10.49 -19.65 6.47
C MET A 1 -10.62 -18.27 5.86
N LYS A 2 -11.18 -17.28 6.56
CA LYS A 2 -11.47 -15.96 5.96
C LYS A 2 -10.17 -15.18 5.72
N LEU A 3 -10.02 -14.61 4.53
CA LEU A 3 -8.86 -13.77 4.22
C LEU A 3 -8.96 -12.46 5.01
N SER A 4 -7.91 -12.11 5.75
CA SER A 4 -7.85 -10.86 6.51
C SER A 4 -6.50 -10.19 6.34
N LEU A 5 -6.51 -8.86 6.27
CA LEU A 5 -5.30 -8.05 6.30
C LEU A 5 -4.70 -8.10 7.71
N GLN A 6 -3.44 -8.49 7.82
CA GLN A 6 -2.72 -8.65 9.09
C GLN A 6 -1.61 -7.61 9.29
N ARG A 7 -1.05 -7.12 8.18
CA ARG A 7 0.10 -6.20 8.17
C ARG A 7 -0.04 -5.12 7.12
N ILE A 8 0.34 -3.90 7.46
CA ILE A 8 0.58 -2.78 6.53
C ILE A 8 1.98 -2.25 6.78
N ALA A 9 2.82 -2.20 5.75
CA ALA A 9 4.14 -1.57 5.80
C ALA A 9 4.22 -0.47 4.73
N ILE A 10 4.64 0.73 5.12
CA ILE A 10 4.70 1.92 4.25
C ILE A 10 6.08 2.58 4.37
N SER A 11 6.69 2.87 3.23
CA SER A 11 7.95 3.58 3.12
C SER A 11 7.90 4.63 2.01
N GLY A 12 8.40 5.83 2.29
CA GLY A 12 8.60 6.87 1.27
C GLY A 12 7.30 7.40 0.63
N VAL A 13 6.16 7.31 1.32
CA VAL A 13 4.87 7.85 0.83
C VAL A 13 4.50 9.11 1.61
N ARG A 14 4.48 10.25 0.94
CA ARG A 14 4.07 11.57 1.46
C ARG A 14 4.83 11.96 2.73
N SER A 15 4.17 12.00 3.89
CA SER A 15 4.84 12.33 5.16
C SER A 15 5.43 11.11 5.86
N ILE A 16 5.26 9.91 5.29
CA ILE A 16 5.82 8.66 5.82
C ILE A 16 7.12 8.40 5.08
N GLY A 17 8.23 8.72 5.73
CA GLY A 17 9.58 8.49 5.19
C GLY A 17 10.00 7.02 5.27
N TRP A 18 11.30 6.81 5.19
CA TRP A 18 11.94 5.54 5.54
C TRP A 18 12.50 5.63 6.95
N ALA A 19 12.63 4.50 7.62
CA ALA A 19 13.46 4.43 8.82
C ALA A 19 14.95 4.43 8.43
N GLU A 20 15.83 4.83 9.37
CA GLU A 20 17.27 4.97 9.13
C GLU A 20 17.96 3.65 8.75
N ASP A 21 17.39 2.52 9.17
CA ASP A 21 17.86 1.16 8.89
C ASP A 21 17.29 0.57 7.59
N ASN A 22 16.67 1.40 6.75
CA ASN A 22 15.91 1.02 5.56
C ASN A 22 14.64 0.18 5.84
N SER A 23 14.22 0.06 7.10
CA SER A 23 12.93 -0.55 7.43
C SER A 23 11.75 0.38 7.09
N PRO A 24 10.50 -0.12 7.11
CA PRO A 24 9.33 0.70 6.87
C PRO A 24 9.23 1.88 7.84
N GLY A 25 9.00 3.09 7.31
CA GLY A 25 8.76 4.27 8.16
C GLY A 25 7.45 4.18 8.94
N LEU A 26 6.51 3.34 8.48
CA LEU A 26 5.35 2.93 9.25
C LEU A 26 5.10 1.43 9.07
N LEU A 27 5.00 0.71 10.19
CA LEU A 27 4.61 -0.69 10.25
C LEU A 27 3.41 -0.82 11.20
N LEU A 28 2.33 -1.39 10.69
CA LEU A 28 1.13 -1.75 11.44
C LEU A 28 0.97 -3.28 11.35
N ASP A 29 1.02 -3.95 12.48
CA ASP A 29 0.90 -5.41 12.60
C ASP A 29 -0.29 -5.82 13.46
N GLY A 30 -0.72 -7.07 13.34
CA GLY A 30 -1.79 -7.65 14.17
C GLY A 30 -3.16 -7.06 13.86
N LEU A 31 -3.38 -6.61 12.62
CA LEU A 31 -4.66 -6.08 12.19
C LEU A 31 -5.72 -7.19 12.18
N ALA A 32 -6.79 -7.00 12.95
CA ALA A 32 -7.90 -7.94 13.00
C ALA A 32 -9.21 -7.20 13.29
N GLY A 33 -10.32 -7.64 12.69
CA GLY A 33 -11.63 -7.03 12.91
C GLY A 33 -11.70 -5.56 12.46
N VAL A 34 -12.22 -4.70 13.34
CA VAL A 34 -12.40 -3.27 13.07
C VAL A 34 -11.18 -2.49 13.55
N ASN A 35 -10.52 -1.78 12.63
CA ASN A 35 -9.34 -0.96 12.91
C ASN A 35 -9.67 0.53 12.79
N ILE A 36 -9.14 1.36 13.69
CA ILE A 36 -9.38 2.81 13.72
C ILE A 36 -8.05 3.55 13.51
N ILE A 37 -8.02 4.47 12.56
CA ILE A 37 -6.89 5.39 12.35
C ILE A 37 -7.24 6.72 13.01
N SER A 38 -6.68 6.98 14.19
CA SER A 38 -6.89 8.22 14.95
C SER A 38 -5.55 8.85 15.33
N ALA A 39 -5.41 10.15 15.05
CA ALA A 39 -4.22 10.93 15.35
C ALA A 39 -4.51 12.44 15.16
N PRO A 40 -3.67 13.35 15.69
CA PRO A 40 -3.79 14.80 15.46
C PRO A 40 -3.77 15.20 13.97
N ASN A 41 -4.10 16.45 13.66
CA ASN A 41 -4.01 16.96 12.29
C ASN A 41 -2.55 17.12 11.86
N GLY A 42 -2.27 16.92 10.56
CA GLY A 42 -0.92 17.09 9.98
C GLY A 42 0.01 15.87 10.09
N VAL A 43 -0.33 14.86 10.91
CA VAL A 43 0.55 13.69 11.18
C VAL A 43 0.57 12.59 10.10
N GLY A 44 -0.13 12.79 8.98
CA GLY A 44 -0.09 11.82 7.86
C GLY A 44 -1.20 10.76 7.83
N LYS A 45 -2.34 10.95 8.52
CA LYS A 45 -3.50 10.04 8.38
C LYS A 45 -3.92 9.82 6.92
N THR A 46 -3.98 10.91 6.14
CA THR A 46 -4.28 10.84 4.71
C THR A 46 -3.22 10.07 3.94
N SER A 47 -1.96 10.13 4.34
CA SER A 47 -0.85 9.41 3.71
C SER A 47 -1.00 7.90 3.86
N VAL A 48 -1.51 7.42 5.01
CA VAL A 48 -1.84 6.00 5.19
C VAL A 48 -2.93 5.56 4.20
N ILE A 49 -3.99 6.36 4.05
CA ILE A 49 -5.09 6.04 3.12
C ILE A 49 -4.61 6.10 1.65
N GLU A 50 -3.78 7.07 1.29
CA GLU A 50 -3.19 7.17 -0.05
C GLU A 50 -2.24 5.99 -0.33
N ALA A 51 -1.45 5.56 0.65
CA ALA A 51 -0.59 4.37 0.54
C ALA A 51 -1.41 3.08 0.33
N LEU A 52 -2.50 2.89 1.08
CA LEU A 52 -3.42 1.77 0.88
C LEU A 52 -4.05 1.82 -0.52
N THR A 53 -4.45 3.01 -0.97
CA THR A 53 -4.99 3.19 -2.32
C THR A 53 -3.95 2.76 -3.35
N LEU A 54 -2.71 3.25 -3.24
CA LEU A 54 -1.59 2.87 -4.11
C LEU A 54 -1.36 1.34 -4.15
N ALA A 55 -1.34 0.68 -2.99
CA ALA A 55 -1.13 -0.77 -2.93
C ALA A 55 -2.24 -1.56 -3.65
N LEU A 56 -3.49 -1.09 -3.57
CA LEU A 56 -4.64 -1.78 -4.13
C LEU A 56 -4.88 -1.45 -5.60
N THR A 57 -4.63 -0.21 -6.02
CA THR A 57 -4.99 0.28 -7.35
C THR A 57 -3.79 0.55 -8.24
N GLY A 58 -2.57 0.62 -7.70
CA GLY A 58 -1.37 1.09 -8.40
C GLY A 58 -1.42 2.58 -8.80
N GLU A 59 -2.50 3.29 -8.49
CA GLU A 59 -2.74 4.67 -8.90
C GLU A 59 -3.05 5.54 -7.68
N PRO A 60 -2.26 6.60 -7.42
CA PRO A 60 -2.60 7.51 -6.36
C PRO A 60 -3.81 8.35 -6.75
N ARG A 61 -4.74 8.48 -5.80
CA ARG A 61 -5.97 9.26 -6.01
C ARG A 61 -6.18 10.22 -4.87
N ARG A 62 -6.55 11.46 -5.21
CA ARG A 62 -7.00 12.47 -4.24
C ARG A 62 -8.27 13.13 -4.73
N ARG A 63 -9.33 13.07 -3.92
CA ARG A 63 -10.67 13.60 -4.26
C ARG A 63 -11.17 13.11 -5.63
N GLY A 64 -10.97 11.82 -5.94
CA GLY A 64 -11.41 11.19 -7.19
C GLY A 64 -10.54 11.49 -8.42
N LYS A 65 -9.49 12.30 -8.30
CA LYS A 65 -8.55 12.58 -9.40
C LYS A 65 -7.30 11.71 -9.27
N SER A 66 -6.85 11.16 -10.39
CA SER A 66 -5.54 10.52 -10.48
C SER A 66 -4.44 11.56 -10.28
N LEU A 67 -3.40 11.18 -9.57
CA LEU A 67 -2.20 11.99 -9.38
C LEU A 67 -1.01 11.33 -10.08
N PRO A 68 0.02 12.10 -10.47
CA PRO A 68 1.29 11.51 -10.85
C PRO A 68 1.91 10.79 -9.64
N VAL A 69 2.56 9.64 -9.88
CA VAL A 69 3.15 8.79 -8.82
C VAL A 69 4.19 9.56 -8.02
N GLU A 70 4.95 10.42 -8.70
CA GLU A 70 5.99 11.26 -8.12
C GLU A 70 5.44 12.29 -7.13
N ALA A 71 4.15 12.66 -7.22
CA ALA A 71 3.55 13.58 -6.27
C ALA A 71 3.32 12.92 -4.90
N VAL A 72 3.29 11.59 -4.84
CA VAL A 72 2.98 10.81 -3.63
C VAL A 72 4.24 10.29 -2.97
N SER A 73 5.32 10.16 -3.73
CA SER A 73 6.60 9.69 -3.22
C SER A 73 7.39 10.80 -2.54
N HIS A 74 7.87 10.53 -1.34
CA HIS A 74 8.71 11.44 -0.57
C HIS A 74 10.19 11.18 -0.86
N SER A 75 10.96 12.25 -1.07
CA SER A 75 12.43 12.20 -1.21
C SER A 75 13.12 12.46 0.13
N PRO A 76 14.37 11.99 0.34
CA PRO A 76 15.33 11.47 -0.64
C PRO A 76 15.24 9.95 -0.84
N ARG A 77 15.67 9.49 -2.02
CA ARG A 77 15.85 8.07 -2.37
C ARG A 77 16.73 7.38 -1.33
N LEU A 78 16.30 6.21 -0.84
CA LEU A 78 17.20 5.24 -0.22
C LEU A 78 17.46 4.13 -1.24
N GLY A 79 18.64 4.17 -1.85
CA GLY A 79 18.99 3.30 -2.98
C GLY A 79 18.19 3.65 -4.25
N THR A 80 17.60 2.65 -4.90
CA THR A 80 16.80 2.81 -6.13
C THR A 80 15.31 3.03 -5.86
N GLU A 81 14.80 2.63 -4.69
CA GLU A 81 13.38 2.71 -4.38
C GLU A 81 13.01 4.05 -3.73
N ARG A 82 11.97 4.69 -4.27
CA ARG A 82 11.44 5.96 -3.75
C ARG A 82 10.27 5.76 -2.79
N ALA A 83 9.39 4.83 -3.11
CA ALA A 83 8.24 4.49 -2.28
C ALA A 83 7.91 3.00 -2.37
N ARG A 84 7.44 2.42 -1.26
CA ARG A 84 6.99 1.04 -1.15
C ARG A 84 5.79 0.96 -0.21
N VAL A 85 4.80 0.15 -0.58
CA VAL A 85 3.69 -0.22 0.28
C VAL A 85 3.48 -1.73 0.20
N SER A 86 3.42 -2.40 1.34
CA SER A 86 3.18 -3.85 1.43
C SER A 86 2.02 -4.16 2.36
N LEU A 87 1.13 -5.05 1.91
CA LEU A 87 -0.03 -5.57 2.65
C LEU A 87 0.16 -7.07 2.88
N GLY A 88 0.27 -7.49 4.12
CA GLY A 88 0.38 -8.91 4.48
C GLY A 88 -0.97 -9.47 4.93
N PHE A 89 -1.33 -10.65 4.44
CA PHE A 89 -2.61 -11.30 4.71
C PHE A 89 -2.47 -12.56 5.57
N SER A 90 -3.58 -12.99 6.17
CA SER A 90 -3.64 -14.14 7.09
C SER A 90 -3.32 -15.49 6.45
N ASP A 91 -3.33 -15.58 5.12
CA ASP A 91 -2.90 -16.77 4.38
C ASP A 91 -1.39 -16.75 4.05
N GLY A 92 -0.64 -15.79 4.62
CA GLY A 92 0.78 -15.59 4.39
C GLY A 92 1.12 -14.90 3.07
N LYS A 93 0.13 -14.54 2.24
CA LYS A 93 0.39 -13.79 1.01
C LYS A 93 0.68 -12.33 1.30
N GLU A 94 1.44 -11.73 0.38
CA GLU A 94 1.76 -10.31 0.40
C GLU A 94 1.34 -9.66 -0.92
N LEU A 95 0.75 -8.47 -0.81
CA LEU A 95 0.53 -7.55 -1.92
C LEU A 95 1.52 -6.39 -1.77
N SER A 96 2.40 -6.19 -2.73
CA SER A 96 3.39 -5.11 -2.66
C SER A 96 3.29 -4.22 -3.89
N TRP A 97 3.29 -2.92 -3.65
CA TRP A 97 3.46 -1.88 -4.66
C TRP A 97 4.77 -1.14 -4.40
N LYS A 98 5.48 -0.83 -5.47
CA LYS A 98 6.71 -0.04 -5.47
C LYS A 98 6.62 1.01 -6.57
N GLU A 99 7.18 2.18 -6.34
CA GLU A 99 7.27 3.20 -7.41
C GLU A 99 8.08 2.63 -8.58
N PRO A 100 7.55 2.69 -9.83
CA PRO A 100 8.28 2.27 -11.01
C PRO A 100 9.46 3.21 -11.30
N ASP A 101 10.58 2.65 -11.74
CA ASP A 101 11.70 3.43 -12.25
C ASP A 101 11.34 4.05 -13.61
N GLY A 102 10.95 5.32 -13.62
CA GLY A 102 11.03 6.24 -14.77
C GLY A 102 10.31 5.90 -16.09
N ALA A 103 9.69 4.73 -16.25
CA ALA A 103 8.91 4.39 -17.44
C ALA A 103 7.85 3.32 -17.10
N THR A 104 6.59 3.69 -17.32
CA THR A 104 5.39 2.83 -17.34
C THR A 104 4.99 2.17 -16.01
N ALA A 105 3.91 2.71 -15.41
CA ALA A 105 3.20 2.16 -14.26
C ALA A 105 2.34 0.92 -14.59
N ASP A 106 2.68 0.17 -15.64
CA ASP A 106 1.73 -0.71 -16.33
C ASP A 106 1.90 -2.21 -16.01
N THR A 107 2.91 -2.60 -15.24
CA THR A 107 3.18 -4.02 -14.94
C THR A 107 2.62 -4.49 -13.60
N GLY A 108 2.27 -3.58 -12.68
CA GLY A 108 1.71 -3.92 -11.36
C GLY A 108 0.20 -4.16 -11.35
N LEU A 109 -0.57 -3.25 -11.97
CA LEU A 109 -2.05 -3.21 -11.87
C LEU A 109 -2.75 -4.48 -12.36
N THR A 110 -2.29 -5.06 -13.46
CA THR A 110 -2.91 -6.25 -14.07
C THR A 110 -2.73 -7.47 -13.16
N SER A 111 -1.58 -7.58 -12.48
CA SER A 111 -1.35 -8.63 -11.49
C SER A 111 -2.21 -8.44 -10.23
N LEU A 112 -2.40 -7.20 -9.77
CA LEU A 112 -3.15 -6.84 -8.57
C LEU A 112 -4.66 -7.03 -8.76
N ARG A 113 -5.22 -6.60 -9.90
CA ARG A 113 -6.64 -6.81 -10.24
C ARG A 113 -6.96 -8.28 -10.44
N SER A 114 -6.08 -9.03 -11.10
CA SER A 114 -6.23 -10.48 -11.27
C SER A 114 -6.16 -11.20 -9.92
N ARG A 115 -5.23 -10.83 -9.04
CA ARG A 115 -5.11 -11.40 -7.69
C ARG A 115 -6.30 -11.04 -6.79
N ALA A 116 -6.76 -9.80 -6.82
CA ALA A 116 -7.94 -9.37 -6.07
C ALA A 116 -9.21 -10.07 -6.55
N ALA A 117 -9.36 -10.26 -7.86
CA ALA A 117 -10.45 -11.04 -8.44
C ALA A 117 -10.35 -12.54 -8.08
N GLU A 118 -9.15 -13.13 -8.06
CA GLU A 118 -8.92 -14.50 -7.57
C GLU A 118 -9.28 -14.66 -6.09
N LEU A 119 -8.87 -13.70 -5.24
CA LEU A 119 -9.17 -13.74 -3.81
C LEU A 119 -10.67 -13.57 -3.53
N LEU A 120 -11.36 -12.70 -4.28
CA LEU A 120 -12.81 -12.49 -4.16
C LEU A 120 -13.65 -13.64 -4.77
N SER A 121 -13.14 -14.32 -5.79
CA SER A 121 -13.82 -15.47 -6.41
C SER A 121 -13.58 -16.80 -5.68
N ALA A 122 -12.55 -16.88 -4.83
CA ALA A 122 -12.35 -18.00 -3.92
C ALA A 122 -13.36 -18.00 -2.76
N GLU A 123 -13.82 -16.84 -2.31
CA GLU A 123 -14.84 -16.72 -1.25
C GLU A 123 -16.27 -17.04 -1.72
N SER A 124 -16.55 -17.01 -3.04
CA SER A 124 -17.89 -17.29 -3.59
C SER A 124 -18.13 -18.77 -3.93
N ARG A 125 -17.19 -19.67 -3.59
CA ARG A 125 -17.24 -21.10 -3.92
C ARG A 125 -17.48 -22.05 -2.75
N ASP A 126 -17.65 -21.55 -1.53
CA ASP A 126 -18.12 -22.37 -0.41
C ASP A 126 -19.63 -22.09 -0.17
N PRO A 127 -20.54 -23.03 -0.49
CA PRO A 127 -21.96 -22.97 -0.12
C PRO A 127 -22.21 -23.23 1.36
#